data_AF-A0A3S1D3K8-F1
#
_entry.id   AF-A0A3S1D3K8-F1
#
_cell.length_a   1.000
_cell.length_b   1.000
_cell.length_c   1.000
_cell.angle_alpha   90.00
_cell.angle_beta   90.00
_cell.angle_gamma   90.00
#
_symmetry.space_group_name_H-M   'P 1'
#
loop_
_entity.id
_entity.type
_entity.pdbx_description
1 polymer ?
#
loop_
_entity_poly.entity_id
_entity_poly.type
_entity_poly.pdbx_seq_one_letter_code
_entity_poly.pdbx_strand_id
1 'polypeptide(L)' 'MRHRTNNEATGYKGKDHDRPIKPEAEHFEHCPICGQDFDKRDLGQVLHHAKPEHQPLQPVN' A
#
# COMPACT_ATOMS: atom_id res chain seq x y z
N MET A 1 4.70 -22.50 15.84
CA MET A 1 5.52 -23.20 14.80
C MET A 1 4.54 -23.77 13.78
N ARG A 2 4.57 -23.37 12.51
CA ARG A 2 3.69 -23.98 11.49
C ARG A 2 4.24 -25.38 11.17
N HIS A 3 3.43 -26.42 11.37
CA HIS A 3 3.82 -27.78 10.98
C HIS A 3 4.02 -27.80 9.46
N ARG A 4 5.24 -28.08 9.02
CA ARG A 4 5.55 -28.21 7.60
C ARG A 4 4.85 -29.48 7.10
N THR A 5 3.77 -29.32 6.35
CA THR A 5 3.11 -30.45 5.69
C THR A 5 4.02 -30.94 4.59
N ASN A 6 4.55 -32.17 4.68
CA ASN A 6 5.32 -32.82 3.62
C ASN A 6 4.38 -33.33 2.52
N ASN A 7 3.72 -32.41 1.81
CA ASN A 7 2.89 -32.72 0.64
C ASN A 7 3.64 -32.44 -0.66
N GLU A 8 3.05 -32.78 -1.81
CA GLU A 8 3.63 -32.54 -3.13
C GLU A 8 4.03 -31.06 -3.33
N ALA A 9 3.28 -30.12 -2.73
CA ALA A 9 3.55 -28.69 -2.80
C ALA A 9 4.83 -28.23 -2.07
N THR A 10 5.41 -29.05 -1.18
CA THR A 10 6.53 -28.68 -0.27
C THR A 10 7.84 -28.30 -0.99
N GLY A 11 8.00 -28.71 -2.24
CA GLY A 11 9.18 -28.42 -3.07
C GLY A 11 9.01 -27.25 -4.04
N TYR A 12 7.78 -26.76 -4.23
CA TYR A 12 7.51 -25.70 -5.19
C TYR A 12 7.94 -24.35 -4.59
N LYS A 13 9.02 -23.79 -5.14
CA LYS A 13 9.41 -22.40 -4.87
C LYS A 13 8.56 -21.49 -5.73
N GLY A 14 7.74 -20.66 -5.08
CA GLY A 14 7.09 -19.54 -5.75
C GLY A 14 8.14 -18.61 -6.36
N LYS A 15 7.80 -18.00 -7.49
CA LYS A 15 8.54 -16.85 -8.00
C LYS A 15 7.96 -15.61 -7.32
N ASP A 16 8.82 -14.78 -6.76
CA ASP A 16 8.42 -13.45 -6.36
C ASP A 16 8.06 -12.66 -7.64
N HIS A 17 6.78 -12.31 -7.77
CA HIS A 17 6.28 -11.50 -8.88
C HIS A 17 6.29 -10.01 -8.53
N ASP A 18 6.65 -9.67 -7.29
CA ASP A 18 6.79 -8.29 -6.90
C ASP A 18 7.98 -7.64 -7.61
N ARG A 19 7.84 -6.34 -7.81
CA ARG A 19 8.90 -5.50 -8.33
C ARG A 19 9.94 -5.28 -7.22
N PRO A 20 11.16 -4.82 -7.55
CA PRO A 20 12.10 -4.37 -6.54
C PRO A 20 11.41 -3.44 -5.53
N ILE A 21 11.77 -3.58 -4.25
CA ILE A 21 11.21 -2.75 -3.17
C ILE A 21 11.44 -1.29 -3.53
N LYS A 22 10.35 -0.55 -3.67
CA LYS A 22 10.41 0.90 -3.89
C LYS A 22 10.73 1.61 -2.58
N PRO A 23 11.49 2.71 -2.61
CA PRO A 23 11.61 3.64 -1.50
C PRO A 23 10.23 4.00 -0.92
N GLU A 24 10.14 4.10 0.41
CA GLU A 24 8.87 4.39 1.09
C GLU A 24 8.22 5.67 0.58
N ALA A 25 9.03 6.71 0.33
CA ALA A 25 8.59 8.00 -0.20
C ALA A 25 7.85 7.90 -1.55
N GLU A 26 8.12 6.90 -2.40
CA GLU A 26 7.44 6.75 -3.69
C GLU A 26 5.96 6.35 -3.56
N HIS A 27 5.56 5.85 -2.39
CA HIS A 27 4.17 5.47 -2.12
C HIS A 27 3.30 6.67 -1.76
N PHE A 28 3.90 7.80 -1.38
CA PHE A 28 3.17 9.01 -1.06
C PHE A 28 2.97 9.89 -2.30
N GLU A 29 1.89 10.67 -2.31
CA GLU A 29 1.62 11.69 -3.31
C GLU A 29 1.10 12.96 -2.64
N HIS A 30 1.58 14.11 -3.13
CA HIS A 30 1.16 15.41 -2.63
C HIS A 30 -0.14 15.83 -3.28
N CYS A 31 -1.18 16.07 -2.49
CA CYS A 31 -2.45 16.57 -3.02
C CYS A 31 -2.37 18.07 -3.33
N PRO A 32 -2.57 18.51 -4.59
CA PRO A 32 -2.54 19.93 -4.94
C PRO A 32 -3.76 20.72 -4.45
N ILE A 33 -4.81 20.03 -3.97
CA ILE A 33 -6.06 20.67 -3.53
C ILE A 33 -5.97 21.06 -2.05
N CYS A 34 -5.61 20.10 -1.18
CA CYS A 34 -5.59 20.33 0.27
C CYS A 34 -4.16 20.41 0.86
N GLY A 35 -3.13 20.11 0.08
CA GLY A 35 -1.72 20.15 0.50
C GLY A 35 -1.28 18.98 1.38
N GLN A 36 -2.15 18.00 1.63
CA GLN A 36 -1.81 16.80 2.39
C GLN A 36 -1.10 15.76 1.50
N ASP A 37 -0.02 15.18 2.00
CA ASP A 37 0.56 13.97 1.42
C ASP A 37 -0.27 12.75 1.83
N PHE A 38 -0.62 11.90 0.87
CA PHE A 38 -1.41 10.70 1.10
C PHE A 38 -0.74 9.44 0.56
N ASP A 39 -0.96 8.30 1.22
CA ASP A 39 -0.42 7.00 0.78
C ASP A 39 -1.30 6.40 -0.33
N LYS A 40 -0.72 6.21 -1.51
CA LYS A 40 -1.41 5.62 -2.67
C LYS A 40 -1.78 4.15 -2.48
N ARG A 41 -1.24 3.48 -1.47
CA ARG A 41 -1.57 2.09 -1.11
C ARG A 41 -2.79 2.04 -0.18
N ASP A 42 -3.10 3.14 0.49
CA ASP A 42 -4.30 3.27 1.31
C ASP A 42 -5.48 3.67 0.42
N LEU A 43 -6.32 2.68 0.08
CA LEU A 43 -7.49 2.89 -0.76
C LEU A 43 -8.45 3.96 -0.20
N GLY A 44 -8.59 4.07 1.12
CA GLY A 44 -9.44 5.07 1.75
C GLY A 44 -8.93 6.48 1.50
N GLN A 45 -7.62 6.68 1.64
CA GLN A 45 -6.98 7.96 1.33
C GLN A 45 -7.09 8.30 -0.15
N VAL A 46 -6.84 7.33 -1.05
CA VAL A 46 -6.97 7.55 -2.50
C VAL A 46 -8.38 7.98 -2.88
N LEU A 47 -9.41 7.30 -2.39
CA LEU A 47 -10.80 7.62 -2.70
C LEU A 47 -11.24 8.98 -2.12
N HIS A 48 -10.71 9.38 -0.96
CA HIS A 48 -10.97 10.69 -0.39
C HIS A 48 -10.37 11.81 -1.25
N HIS A 49 -9.11 11.67 -1.67
CA HIS A 49 -8.39 12.66 -2.47
C HIS A 49 -8.81 12.69 -3.95
N ALA A 50 -9.50 11.66 -4.44
CA ALA A 50 -10.07 11.64 -5.78
C ALA A 50 -11.25 12.63 -5.97
N LYS A 51 -11.88 13.09 -4.89
CA LYS A 51 -12.96 14.09 -4.95
C LYS A 51 -12.34 15.49 -4.99
N PRO A 52 -12.81 16.42 -5.84
CA PRO A 52 -12.21 17.75 -5.94
C PRO A 52 -12.44 18.64 -4.70
N GLU A 53 -13.53 18.42 -3.95
CA GLU A 53 -13.81 19.15 -2.72
C GLU A 53 -13.61 18.22 -1.51
N HIS A 54 -12.42 18.26 -0.92
CA HIS A 54 -12.07 17.51 0.29
C HIS A 54 -11.18 18.35 1.22
N GLN A 55 -11.27 18.07 2.52
CA GLN A 55 -10.40 18.63 3.54
C GLN A 55 -9.35 17.59 3.97
N PRO A 56 -8.21 18.01 4.55
CA PRO A 56 -7.22 17.08 5.06
C PRO A 56 -7.81 16.06 6.04
N LEU A 57 -7.39 14.81 5.91
CA LEU A 57 -7.70 13.74 6.86
C LEU A 57 -6.95 13.95 8.18
N GLN A 58 -7.63 13.69 9.29
CA GLN A 58 -7.04 13.72 10.62
C GLN A 58 -6.11 12.51 10.79
N PRO A 59 -4.95 12.67 11.47
CA PRO A 59 -4.10 11.53 11.81
C PRO A 59 -4.86 10.56 12.72
N VAL A 60 -4.73 9.27 12.45
CA VAL A 60 -5.18 8.21 13.36
C VAL A 60 -4.09 8.00 14.41
N ASN A 61 -4.42 8.25 15.68
CA ASN A 61 -3.55 7.97 16.82
C ASN A 61 -3.57 6.49 17.19
#